data_AF-A0A6A7LLC8-F1
#
_entry.id   AF-A0A6A7LLC8-F1
#
_cell.length_a   1.000
_cell.length_b   1.000
_cell.length_c   1.000
_cell.angle_alpha   90.00
_cell.angle_beta   90.00
_cell.angle_gamma   90.00
#
_symmetry.space_group_name_H-M   'P 1'
#
loop_
_entity.id
_entity.type
_entity.pdbx_description
1 polymer ?
#
loop_
_entity_poly.entity_id
_entity_poly.type
_entity_poly.pdbx_seq_one_letter_code
_entity_poly.pdbx_strand_id
1 'polypeptide(L)'
;MREIRMNEDFVKVADTKDIQPSHMKEVQVDGENICVANVDGKYYAIGSICTHEGGPLADGTLEGYEVECPWHGSKFDIRTGQVTSPPAGESEPTYEVKVDGDSILIKKQGRSKPSQIELTLIDNDKVEGTDVMSFKFSKEKEDKTLLDYTAGQFAFFDIGEVYYDPKGPIRHFTISSSPTENFIMFSTRIRDSPYKKRLSTLEEGRKVKVRGPEGQFVLHQDYSMPAVFLSGGIGVTPFRTMIKYATDKQLP
;
A
#
# COMPACT_ATOMS: atom_id res chain seq x y z
N MET A 1 -13.65 20.82 -39.22
CA MET A 1 -14.50 20.15 -38.21
C MET A 1 -13.58 19.63 -37.13
N ARG A 2 -13.76 20.04 -35.87
CA ARG A 2 -12.88 19.62 -34.76
C ARG A 2 -13.27 18.20 -34.36
N GLU A 3 -12.35 17.26 -34.49
CA GLU A 3 -12.45 15.94 -33.88
C GLU A 3 -12.49 16.12 -32.35
N ILE A 4 -13.58 15.69 -31.75
CA ILE A 4 -13.73 15.60 -30.30
C ILE A 4 -12.89 14.38 -29.88
N ARG A 5 -11.72 14.61 -29.27
CA ARG A 5 -10.99 13.56 -28.57
C ARG A 5 -11.94 12.91 -27.56
N MET A 6 -12.33 11.66 -27.77
CA MET A 6 -12.89 10.84 -26.68
C MET A 6 -11.82 10.78 -25.59
N ASN A 7 -12.17 11.22 -24.39
CA ASN A 7 -11.23 11.43 -23.29
C ASN A 7 -10.70 10.05 -22.81
N GLU A 8 -9.42 9.73 -23.04
CA GLU A 8 -8.78 8.44 -22.72
C GLU A 8 -8.72 8.10 -21.21
N ASP A 9 -9.19 9.03 -20.36
CA ASP A 9 -9.14 8.97 -18.91
C ASP A 9 -10.33 8.26 -18.27
N PHE A 10 -11.42 7.98 -18.98
CA PHE A 10 -12.61 7.33 -18.40
C PHE A 10 -12.73 5.88 -18.87
N VAL A 11 -13.01 4.96 -17.94
CA VAL A 11 -13.21 3.53 -18.20
C VAL A 11 -14.67 3.19 -17.94
N LYS A 12 -15.31 2.50 -18.88
CA LYS A 12 -16.63 1.91 -18.65
C LYS A 12 -16.50 0.75 -17.66
N VAL A 13 -17.30 0.81 -16.59
CA VAL A 13 -17.25 -0.19 -15.49
C VAL A 13 -18.55 -0.97 -15.32
N ALA A 14 -19.69 -0.41 -15.72
CA ALA A 14 -21.00 -1.05 -15.61
C ALA A 14 -22.01 -0.37 -16.53
N ASP A 15 -23.18 -1.00 -16.71
CA ASP A 15 -24.37 -0.34 -17.23
C ASP A 15 -25.23 0.20 -16.07
N THR A 16 -25.99 1.26 -16.31
CA THR A 16 -26.93 1.86 -15.34
C THR A 16 -27.95 0.86 -14.79
N LYS A 17 -28.35 -0.13 -15.61
CA LYS A 17 -29.26 -1.22 -15.20
C LYS A 17 -28.63 -2.21 -14.21
N ASP A 18 -27.30 -2.26 -14.13
CA ASP A 18 -26.59 -3.19 -13.26
C ASP A 18 -26.58 -2.73 -11.79
N ILE A 19 -26.82 -1.44 -11.55
CA ILE A 19 -26.80 -0.81 -10.24
C ILE A 19 -28.07 0.03 -10.10
N GLN A 20 -29.13 -0.63 -9.64
CA GLN A 20 -30.42 0.02 -9.40
C GLN A 20 -30.33 1.01 -8.22
N PRO A 21 -31.27 1.96 -8.09
CA PRO A 21 -31.32 2.84 -6.93
C PRO A 21 -31.23 2.07 -5.60
N SER A 22 -30.50 2.65 -4.65
CA SER A 22 -30.19 2.06 -3.35
C SER A 22 -29.35 0.77 -3.38
N HIS A 23 -28.69 0.48 -4.51
CA HIS A 23 -27.75 -0.64 -4.62
C HIS A 23 -26.32 -0.15 -4.82
N MET A 24 -25.40 -1.06 -4.49
CA MET A 24 -23.96 -0.90 -4.70
C MET A 24 -23.43 -2.05 -5.54
N LYS A 25 -22.29 -1.81 -6.20
CA LYS A 25 -21.57 -2.83 -6.95
C LYS A 25 -20.07 -2.56 -6.90
N GLU A 26 -19.29 -3.61 -6.67
CA GLU A 26 -17.84 -3.54 -6.84
C GLU A 26 -17.49 -3.58 -8.33
N VAL A 27 -16.58 -2.70 -8.72
CA VAL A 27 -15.97 -2.67 -10.05
C VAL A 27 -14.46 -2.55 -9.93
N GLN A 28 -13.74 -2.90 -10.99
CA GLN A 28 -12.28 -2.77 -11.03
C GLN A 28 -11.84 -1.74 -12.08
N VAL A 29 -10.96 -0.83 -11.67
CA VAL A 29 -10.28 0.13 -12.54
C VAL A 29 -8.80 0.13 -12.19
N ASP A 30 -7.93 -0.15 -13.16
CA ASP A 30 -6.46 -0.17 -12.99
C ASP A 30 -5.98 -1.01 -11.77
N GLY A 31 -6.69 -2.08 -11.43
CA GLY A 31 -6.36 -2.99 -10.32
C GLY A 31 -6.83 -2.52 -8.94
N GLU A 32 -7.60 -1.43 -8.86
CA GLU A 32 -8.27 -0.97 -7.64
C GLU A 32 -9.72 -1.46 -7.61
N ASN A 33 -10.18 -1.92 -6.45
CA ASN A 33 -11.57 -2.27 -6.22
C ASN A 33 -12.33 -1.01 -5.78
N ILE A 34 -13.42 -0.71 -6.48
CA ILE A 34 -14.20 0.52 -6.28
C ILE A 34 -15.66 0.14 -6.02
N CYS A 35 -16.23 0.67 -4.94
CA CYS A 35 -17.64 0.54 -4.63
C CYS A 35 -18.41 1.67 -5.32
N VAL A 36 -19.22 1.32 -6.32
CA VAL A 36 -20.10 2.25 -7.02
C VAL A 36 -21.50 2.11 -6.46
N ALA A 37 -22.07 3.21 -5.98
CA ALA A 37 -23.43 3.26 -5.45
C ALA A 37 -24.35 4.10 -6.33
N ASN A 38 -25.61 3.71 -6.38
CA ASN A 38 -26.67 4.52 -6.97
C ASN A 38 -27.58 5.07 -5.87
N VAL A 39 -27.51 6.38 -5.63
CA VAL A 39 -28.39 7.09 -4.69
C VAL A 39 -29.34 7.97 -5.50
N ASP A 40 -30.63 7.61 -5.48
CA ASP A 40 -31.70 8.34 -6.17
C ASP A 40 -31.42 8.62 -7.67
N GLY A 41 -30.82 7.65 -8.37
CA GLY A 41 -30.48 7.77 -9.79
C GLY A 41 -29.17 8.51 -10.07
N LYS A 42 -28.42 8.93 -9.03
CA LYS A 42 -27.09 9.51 -9.15
C LYS A 42 -26.03 8.52 -8.69
N TYR A 43 -24.94 8.45 -9.43
CA TYR A 43 -23.86 7.51 -9.16
C TYR A 43 -22.70 8.19 -8.46
N TYR A 44 -22.19 7.51 -7.44
CA TYR A 44 -21.03 7.92 -6.64
C TYR A 44 -20.09 6.73 -6.47
N ALA A 45 -18.82 6.97 -6.21
CA ALA A 45 -17.84 5.92 -6.11
C ALA A 45 -16.76 6.22 -5.06
N ILE A 46 -16.48 5.23 -4.22
CA ILE A 46 -15.40 5.24 -3.23
C ILE A 46 -14.56 3.95 -3.32
N GLY A 47 -13.41 3.89 -2.65
CA GLY A 47 -12.66 2.63 -2.49
C GLY A 47 -13.56 1.53 -1.92
N SER A 48 -13.43 0.28 -2.39
CA SER A 48 -14.30 -0.82 -1.98
C SER A 48 -13.77 -1.59 -0.75
N ILE A 49 -12.61 -1.22 -0.22
CA ILE A 49 -11.90 -1.97 0.83
C ILE A 49 -11.84 -1.10 2.07
N CYS A 50 -12.71 -1.39 3.04
CA CYS A 50 -12.86 -0.61 4.27
C CYS A 50 -11.51 -0.33 4.95
N THR A 51 -11.20 0.95 5.16
CA THR A 51 -9.99 1.42 5.85
C THR A 51 -9.81 0.94 7.29
N HIS A 52 -10.80 0.30 7.91
CA HIS A 52 -10.65 -0.31 9.23
C HIS A 52 -9.82 -1.61 9.18
N GLU A 53 -10.40 -2.68 8.62
CA GLU A 53 -9.76 -4.01 8.56
C GLU A 53 -9.97 -4.70 7.21
N GLY A 54 -10.26 -3.95 6.15
CA GLY A 54 -10.28 -4.44 4.77
C GLY A 54 -11.58 -5.08 4.29
N GLY A 55 -12.70 -4.83 4.98
CA GLY A 55 -14.00 -5.40 4.60
C GLY A 55 -14.54 -4.88 3.26
N PRO A 56 -15.29 -5.70 2.51
CA PRO A 56 -15.82 -5.36 1.19
C PRO A 56 -17.03 -4.41 1.32
N LEU A 57 -16.83 -3.13 1.04
CA LEU A 57 -17.88 -2.10 1.20
C LEU A 57 -19.06 -2.31 0.25
N ALA A 58 -18.82 -2.81 -0.96
CA ALA A 58 -19.88 -3.08 -1.93
C ALA A 58 -20.83 -4.22 -1.51
N ASP A 59 -20.39 -5.11 -0.62
CA ASP A 59 -21.23 -6.18 -0.04
C ASP A 59 -22.00 -5.70 1.22
N GLY A 60 -21.82 -4.43 1.58
CA GLY A 60 -22.47 -3.79 2.72
C GLY A 60 -23.89 -3.31 2.45
N THR A 61 -24.36 -2.38 3.28
CA THR A 61 -25.66 -1.72 3.10
C THR A 61 -25.48 -0.26 2.67
N LEU A 62 -26.48 0.27 1.97
CA LEU A 62 -26.54 1.66 1.54
C LEU A 62 -27.83 2.29 2.07
N GLU A 63 -27.69 3.26 2.97
CA GLU A 63 -28.80 4.04 3.52
C GLU A 63 -28.59 5.53 3.23
N GLY A 64 -29.38 6.08 2.30
CA GLY A 64 -29.17 7.44 1.82
C GLY A 64 -27.79 7.58 1.16
N TYR A 65 -26.89 8.35 1.75
CA TYR A 65 -25.50 8.49 1.30
C TYR A 65 -24.50 7.66 2.11
N GLU A 66 -24.98 6.88 3.07
CA GLU A 66 -24.13 6.15 4.00
C GLU A 66 -23.94 4.70 3.57
N VAL A 67 -22.68 4.32 3.35
CA VAL A 67 -22.25 2.94 3.10
C VAL A 67 -21.79 2.34 4.41
N GLU A 68 -22.41 1.24 4.85
CA GLU A 68 -22.01 0.51 6.05
C GLU A 68 -21.25 -0.76 5.67
N CYS A 69 -20.03 -0.91 6.21
CA CYS A 69 -19.20 -2.09 6.02
C CYS A 69 -19.83 -3.33 6.70
N PRO A 70 -19.96 -4.47 6.00
CA PRO A 70 -20.64 -5.66 6.54
C PRO A 70 -19.85 -6.40 7.63
N TRP A 71 -18.57 -6.08 7.82
CA TRP A 71 -17.73 -6.77 8.81
C TRP A 71 -17.87 -6.16 10.21
N HIS A 72 -17.54 -4.88 10.34
CA HIS A 72 -17.43 -4.21 11.65
C HIS A 72 -18.30 -2.95 11.77
N GLY A 73 -19.16 -2.68 10.78
CA GLY A 73 -20.14 -1.59 10.84
C GLY A 73 -19.56 -0.17 10.69
N SER A 74 -18.33 -0.02 10.17
CA SER A 74 -17.81 1.30 9.81
C SER A 74 -18.67 1.92 8.72
N LYS A 75 -18.98 3.21 8.86
CA LYS A 75 -19.84 3.92 7.92
C LYS A 75 -19.09 5.04 7.22
N PHE A 76 -19.39 5.21 5.93
CA PHE A 76 -18.74 6.18 5.06
C PHE A 76 -19.78 6.96 4.25
N ASP A 77 -19.57 8.26 4.07
CA ASP A 77 -20.37 9.06 3.13
C ASP A 77 -19.87 8.81 1.70
N ILE A 78 -20.68 8.18 0.85
CA ILE A 78 -20.31 7.79 -0.53
C ILE A 78 -19.88 8.97 -1.42
N ARG A 79 -20.26 10.20 -1.08
CA ARG A 79 -19.94 11.38 -1.89
C ARG A 79 -18.53 11.90 -1.60
N THR A 80 -18.05 11.66 -0.39
CA THR A 80 -16.81 12.26 0.14
C THR A 80 -15.78 11.24 0.61
N GLY A 81 -16.18 9.98 0.80
CA GLY A 81 -15.36 8.92 1.39
C GLY A 81 -15.13 9.08 2.89
N GLN A 82 -15.64 10.14 3.52
CA GLN A 82 -15.41 10.41 4.94
C GLN A 82 -16.08 9.37 5.82
N VAL A 83 -15.38 8.98 6.89
CA VAL A 83 -15.96 8.15 7.95
C VAL A 83 -17.04 8.95 8.67
N THR A 84 -18.26 8.44 8.67
CA THR A 84 -19.40 9.00 9.41
C THR A 84 -19.66 8.25 10.72
N SER A 85 -19.25 6.99 10.81
CA SER A 85 -19.27 6.20 12.04
C SER A 85 -18.02 5.30 12.14
N PRO A 86 -17.35 5.26 13.31
CA PRO A 86 -16.24 4.34 13.58
C PRO A 86 -16.71 2.87 13.45
N PRO A 87 -15.80 1.87 13.37
CA PRO A 87 -14.39 1.88 13.81
C PRO A 87 -13.31 2.40 12.85
N ALA A 88 -13.60 2.60 11.56
CA ALA A 88 -12.63 3.19 10.63
C ALA A 88 -12.11 4.56 11.12
N GLY A 89 -10.81 4.83 10.92
CA GLY A 89 -10.18 6.10 11.28
C GLY A 89 -9.79 6.96 10.06
N GLU A 90 -9.80 6.38 8.86
CA GLU A 90 -9.34 7.01 7.62
C GLU A 90 -10.44 7.01 6.56
N SER A 91 -10.49 8.04 5.74
CA SER A 91 -11.49 8.16 4.66
C SER A 91 -11.14 7.24 3.48
N GLU A 92 -12.16 6.74 2.79
CA GLU A 92 -11.98 6.08 1.49
C GLU A 92 -11.63 7.12 0.40
N PRO A 93 -10.82 6.76 -0.60
CA PRO A 93 -10.65 7.59 -1.78
C PRO A 93 -11.96 7.69 -2.57
N THR A 94 -12.28 8.86 -3.12
CA THR A 94 -13.44 9.07 -4.00
C THR A 94 -13.05 9.05 -5.47
N TYR A 95 -13.92 8.55 -6.34
CA TYR A 95 -13.68 8.48 -7.78
C TYR A 95 -14.70 9.31 -8.55
N GLU A 96 -14.24 10.02 -9.58
CA GLU A 96 -15.12 10.79 -10.46
C GLU A 96 -15.93 9.84 -11.35
N VAL A 97 -17.25 9.87 -11.19
CA VAL A 97 -18.20 9.07 -11.96
C VAL A 97 -18.86 9.96 -13.02
N LYS A 98 -18.93 9.44 -14.25
CA LYS A 98 -19.67 10.05 -15.36
C LYS A 98 -20.63 9.02 -15.95
N VAL A 99 -21.85 9.45 -16.26
CA VAL A 99 -22.79 8.64 -17.03
C VAL A 99 -22.83 9.15 -18.47
N ASP A 100 -22.67 8.24 -19.42
CA ASP A 100 -22.79 8.52 -20.86
C ASP A 100 -23.77 7.52 -21.48
N GLY A 101 -24.98 7.97 -21.79
CA GLY A 101 -26.09 7.11 -22.16
C GLY A 101 -26.44 6.12 -21.03
N ASP A 102 -26.30 4.83 -21.32
CA ASP A 102 -26.51 3.74 -20.35
C ASP A 102 -25.25 3.31 -19.62
N SER A 103 -24.09 3.90 -19.95
CA SER A 103 -22.79 3.46 -19.48
C SER A 103 -22.33 4.28 -18.28
N ILE A 104 -21.97 3.58 -17.21
CA ILE A 104 -21.30 4.17 -16.05
C ILE A 104 -19.80 4.13 -16.32
N LEU A 105 -19.19 5.31 -16.29
CA LEU A 105 -17.78 5.53 -16.52
C LEU A 105 -17.12 6.04 -15.24
N ILE A 106 -15.95 5.50 -14.91
CA ILE A 106 -15.10 6.01 -13.83
C ILE A 106 -13.85 6.62 -14.44
N LYS A 107 -13.50 7.82 -13.97
CA LYS A 107 -12.21 8.41 -14.30
C LYS A 107 -11.11 7.58 -13.67
N LYS A 108 -10.18 7.10 -14.49
CA LYS A 108 -8.90 6.60 -14.01
C LYS A 108 -8.33 7.71 -13.14
N GLN A 109 -8.15 7.42 -11.86
CA GLN A 109 -7.18 8.18 -11.12
C GLN A 109 -5.86 7.82 -11.80
N GLY A 110 -5.38 8.71 -12.68
CA GLY A 110 -4.06 8.55 -13.28
C GLY A 110 -3.16 8.32 -12.08
N ARG A 111 -2.69 7.07 -11.90
CA ARG A 111 -1.95 6.71 -10.70
C ARG A 111 -0.96 7.83 -10.51
N SER A 112 -1.02 8.57 -9.40
CA SER A 112 0.26 8.92 -8.82
C SER A 112 0.87 7.54 -8.64
N LYS A 113 1.74 7.10 -9.56
CA LYS A 113 2.57 5.93 -9.33
C LYS A 113 3.02 6.14 -7.90
N PRO A 114 2.64 5.28 -6.95
CA PRO A 114 2.96 5.55 -5.55
C PRO A 114 4.44 5.87 -5.55
N SER A 115 4.83 7.07 -5.10
CA SER A 115 6.11 7.69 -5.49
C SER A 115 7.21 6.64 -5.39
N GLN A 116 7.67 6.15 -6.55
CA GLN A 116 8.71 5.14 -6.60
C GLN A 116 10.02 5.88 -6.65
N ILE A 117 10.90 5.58 -5.71
CA ILE A 117 12.26 6.09 -5.74
C ILE A 117 13.18 4.99 -6.25
N GLU A 118 14.25 5.39 -6.93
CA GLU A 118 15.32 4.46 -7.25
C GLU A 118 16.35 4.48 -6.13
N LEU A 119 16.66 3.30 -5.58
CA LEU A 119 17.75 3.15 -4.63
C LEU A 119 18.86 2.31 -5.24
N THR A 120 20.11 2.65 -4.94
CA THR A 120 21.27 1.92 -5.41
C THR A 120 21.72 0.93 -4.33
N LEU A 121 21.85 -0.36 -4.66
CA LEU A 121 22.45 -1.33 -3.75
C LEU A 121 23.92 -0.94 -3.51
N ILE A 122 24.28 -0.68 -2.27
CA ILE A 122 25.65 -0.28 -1.88
C ILE A 122 26.42 -1.42 -1.21
N ASP A 123 25.71 -2.43 -0.69
CA ASP A 123 26.32 -3.53 0.01
C ASP A 123 25.31 -4.69 0.17
N ASN A 124 25.79 -5.92 0.18
CA ASN A 124 25.00 -7.08 0.59
C ASN A 124 25.85 -8.07 1.40
N ASP A 125 25.37 -8.41 2.59
CA ASP A 125 26.10 -9.24 3.54
C ASP A 125 25.31 -10.51 3.85
N LYS A 126 25.99 -11.66 3.82
CA LYS A 126 25.44 -12.89 4.39
C LYS A 126 25.75 -12.94 5.88
N VAL A 127 24.72 -13.18 6.69
CA VAL A 127 24.89 -13.37 8.13
C VAL A 127 25.51 -14.75 8.38
N GLU A 128 26.70 -14.76 8.97
CA GLU A 128 27.49 -15.96 9.21
C GLU A 128 26.69 -17.03 9.97
N GLY A 129 26.84 -18.29 9.54
CA GLY A 129 26.12 -19.42 10.14
C GLY A 129 24.62 -19.49 9.83
N THR A 130 24.08 -18.61 8.97
CA THR A 130 22.64 -18.59 8.65
C THR A 130 22.35 -18.56 7.14
N ASP A 131 21.07 -18.72 6.79
CA ASP A 131 20.54 -18.48 5.44
C ASP A 131 20.04 -17.04 5.23
N VAL A 132 20.39 -16.12 6.12
CA VAL A 132 19.95 -14.72 6.08
C VAL A 132 20.97 -13.87 5.33
N MET A 133 20.48 -12.99 4.45
CA MET A 133 21.24 -11.91 3.84
C MET A 133 20.61 -10.56 4.17
N SER A 134 21.44 -9.53 4.30
CA SER A 134 21.05 -8.13 4.41
C SER A 134 21.46 -7.38 3.16
N PHE A 135 20.57 -6.52 2.66
CA PHE A 135 20.80 -5.71 1.47
C PHE A 135 20.69 -4.25 1.89
N LYS A 136 21.78 -3.48 1.70
CA LYS A 136 21.85 -2.06 2.06
C LYS A 136 21.82 -1.23 0.79
N PHE A 137 20.97 -0.23 0.79
CA PHE A 137 20.76 0.68 -0.31
C PHE A 137 21.12 2.11 0.08
N SER A 138 21.57 2.89 -0.90
CA SER A 138 21.86 4.31 -0.74
C SER A 138 20.63 5.05 -0.20
N LYS A 139 20.86 5.97 0.72
CA LYS A 139 19.83 6.90 1.21
C LYS A 139 20.09 8.26 0.54
N GLU A 140 19.66 8.40 -0.71
CA GLU A 140 19.87 9.64 -1.47
C GLU A 140 19.00 10.77 -0.88
N LYS A 141 19.59 11.95 -0.68
CA LYS A 141 18.92 13.09 0.00
C LYS A 141 17.87 13.78 -0.85
N GLU A 142 17.83 13.52 -2.16
CA GLU A 142 17.05 14.30 -3.12
C GLU A 142 15.57 13.88 -3.14
N ASP A 143 15.24 12.63 -2.80
CA ASP A 143 13.86 12.13 -2.76
C ASP A 143 13.38 11.84 -1.34
N LYS A 144 12.62 12.79 -0.78
CA LYS A 144 12.28 12.86 0.65
C LYS A 144 11.25 11.82 1.14
N THR A 145 10.43 11.24 0.27
CA THR A 145 9.24 10.48 0.69
C THR A 145 9.56 9.17 1.41
N LEU A 146 10.64 8.48 1.03
CA LEU A 146 11.08 7.24 1.70
C LEU A 146 12.11 7.50 2.82
N LEU A 147 12.54 8.74 3.02
CA LEU A 147 13.46 9.13 4.09
C LEU A 147 12.74 9.29 5.44
N ASP A 148 11.45 9.60 5.41
CA ASP A 148 10.61 9.89 6.58
C ASP A 148 9.80 8.66 7.04
N TYR A 149 10.43 7.48 7.07
CA TYR A 149 9.80 6.28 7.61
C TYR A 149 9.90 6.21 9.13
N THR A 150 8.92 5.55 9.75
CA THR A 150 8.92 5.22 11.17
C THR A 150 9.50 3.83 11.39
N ALA A 151 10.31 3.66 12.43
CA ALA A 151 10.91 2.37 12.77
C ALA A 151 9.82 1.30 12.98
N GLY A 152 9.89 0.23 12.18
CA GLY A 152 8.92 -0.87 12.16
C GLY A 152 8.13 -0.99 10.85
N GLN A 153 8.09 0.08 10.04
CA GLN A 153 7.44 0.09 8.74
C GLN A 153 8.16 -0.78 7.69
N PHE A 154 7.45 -1.08 6.60
CA PHE A 154 7.95 -1.85 5.48
C PHE A 154 7.88 -1.08 4.16
N ALA A 155 8.58 -1.55 3.14
CA ALA A 155 8.50 -1.01 1.79
C ALA A 155 8.50 -2.13 0.74
N PHE A 156 8.00 -1.84 -0.45
CA PHE A 156 7.99 -2.73 -1.61
C PHE A 156 9.23 -2.49 -2.47
N PHE A 157 9.99 -3.54 -2.73
CA PHE A 157 11.20 -3.54 -3.54
C PHE A 157 10.96 -4.29 -4.84
N ASP A 158 10.97 -3.55 -5.94
CA ASP A 158 11.04 -4.07 -7.30
C ASP A 158 12.51 -4.19 -7.72
N ILE A 159 13.00 -5.43 -7.82
CA ILE A 159 14.40 -5.71 -8.15
C ILE A 159 14.64 -5.92 -9.65
N GLY A 160 13.57 -5.85 -10.47
CA GLY A 160 13.62 -6.12 -11.90
C GLY A 160 14.07 -7.53 -12.28
N GLU A 161 13.92 -7.89 -13.55
CA GLU A 161 14.55 -9.08 -14.15
C GLU A 161 14.30 -10.41 -13.38
N VAL A 162 13.13 -10.51 -12.72
CA VAL A 162 12.67 -11.76 -12.11
C VAL A 162 11.76 -12.46 -13.09
N TYR A 163 12.25 -13.56 -13.66
CA TYR A 163 11.50 -14.39 -14.61
C TYR A 163 10.91 -15.61 -13.91
N TYR A 164 9.75 -16.06 -14.39
CA TYR A 164 9.07 -17.28 -13.91
C TYR A 164 8.69 -17.27 -12.43
N ASP A 165 8.54 -16.10 -11.82
CA ASP A 165 8.00 -15.94 -10.47
C ASP A 165 6.52 -15.50 -10.55
N PRO A 166 5.58 -16.28 -10.00
CA PRO A 166 4.15 -15.96 -10.08
C PRO A 166 3.78 -14.66 -9.35
N LYS A 167 4.61 -14.19 -8.41
CA LYS A 167 4.41 -12.93 -7.69
C LYS A 167 5.19 -11.77 -8.32
N GLY A 168 5.86 -11.99 -9.45
CA GLY A 168 6.61 -10.96 -10.17
C GLY A 168 7.86 -10.45 -9.42
N PRO A 169 8.42 -9.32 -9.86
CA PRO A 169 9.70 -8.79 -9.37
C PRO A 169 9.59 -7.94 -8.11
N ILE A 170 8.41 -7.87 -7.48
CA ILE A 170 8.12 -6.99 -6.34
C ILE A 170 7.90 -7.81 -5.07
N ARG A 171 8.56 -7.44 -3.97
CA ARG A 171 8.26 -7.98 -2.62
C ARG A 171 8.26 -6.87 -1.59
N HIS A 172 7.46 -7.02 -0.55
CA HIS A 172 7.58 -6.16 0.62
C HIS A 172 8.63 -6.73 1.59
N PHE A 173 9.39 -5.84 2.21
CA PHE A 173 10.27 -6.15 3.31
C PHE A 173 10.16 -5.06 4.37
N THR A 174 10.20 -5.45 5.64
CA THR A 174 10.43 -4.51 6.73
C THR A 174 11.73 -3.76 6.49
N ILE A 175 11.70 -2.44 6.64
CA ILE A 175 12.90 -1.61 6.61
C ILE A 175 13.63 -1.88 7.93
N SER A 176 14.64 -2.75 7.88
CA SER A 176 15.39 -3.19 9.06
C SER A 176 16.43 -2.17 9.52
N SER A 177 16.81 -1.20 8.69
CA SER A 177 17.57 -0.01 9.11
C SER A 177 16.72 0.92 9.99
N SER A 178 17.35 1.58 10.96
CA SER A 178 16.74 2.68 11.70
C SER A 178 16.67 3.94 10.82
N PRO A 179 15.65 4.79 10.97
CA PRO A 179 15.60 6.12 10.33
C PRO A 179 16.85 6.99 10.54
N THR A 180 17.59 6.74 11.63
CA THR A 180 18.87 7.41 11.97
C THR A 180 20.08 6.88 11.20
N GLU A 181 19.99 5.72 10.55
CA GLU A 181 21.05 5.19 9.71
C GLU A 181 21.04 5.88 8.33
N ASN A 182 22.23 6.04 7.74
CA ASN A 182 22.45 6.71 6.45
C ASN A 182 22.27 5.79 5.23
N PHE A 183 21.66 4.63 5.44
CA PHE A 183 21.32 3.66 4.41
C PHE A 183 19.92 3.09 4.70
N ILE A 184 19.30 2.53 3.68
CA ILE A 184 18.07 1.74 3.81
C ILE A 184 18.47 0.28 3.76
N MET A 185 18.04 -0.52 4.73
CA MET A 185 18.36 -1.94 4.77
C MET A 185 17.09 -2.77 4.90
N PHE A 186 17.07 -3.92 4.24
CA PHE A 186 16.21 -5.02 4.65
C PHE A 186 17.03 -6.31 4.77
N SER A 187 16.54 -7.23 5.60
CA SER A 187 17.15 -8.55 5.76
C SER A 187 16.13 -9.63 5.46
N THR A 188 16.57 -10.72 4.85
CA THR A 188 15.69 -11.85 4.50
C THR A 188 16.43 -13.17 4.52
N ARG A 189 15.71 -14.25 4.82
CA ARG A 189 16.16 -15.60 4.48
C ARG A 189 16.19 -15.78 2.96
N ILE A 190 17.24 -16.40 2.45
CA ILE A 190 17.39 -16.79 1.05
C ILE A 190 16.89 -18.23 0.91
N ARG A 191 15.74 -18.39 0.27
CA ARG A 191 15.11 -19.69 -0.03
C ARG A 191 15.06 -19.93 -1.52
N ASP A 192 14.80 -21.16 -1.94
CA ASP A 192 14.64 -21.47 -3.37
C ASP A 192 13.37 -20.83 -3.95
N SER A 193 13.52 -19.68 -4.58
CA SER A 193 12.50 -19.02 -5.40
C SER A 193 13.19 -18.14 -6.44
N PRO A 194 12.56 -17.90 -7.61
CA PRO A 194 13.18 -17.08 -8.65
C PRO A 194 13.51 -15.67 -8.16
N TYR A 195 12.62 -15.03 -7.38
CA TYR A 195 12.90 -13.75 -6.74
C TYR A 195 14.15 -13.80 -5.85
N LYS A 196 14.26 -14.79 -4.96
CA LYS A 196 15.40 -14.86 -4.02
C LYS A 196 16.71 -15.22 -4.70
N LYS A 197 16.68 -16.05 -5.75
CA LYS A 197 17.86 -16.31 -6.60
C LYS A 197 18.38 -15.03 -7.24
N ARG A 198 17.47 -14.23 -7.81
CA ARG A 198 17.80 -12.93 -8.41
C ARG A 198 18.31 -11.93 -7.38
N LEU A 199 17.69 -11.92 -6.19
CA LEU A 199 18.06 -11.05 -5.09
C LEU A 199 19.47 -11.36 -4.57
N SER A 200 19.81 -12.64 -4.35
CA SER A 200 21.13 -13.06 -3.85
C SER A 200 22.27 -12.82 -4.84
N THR A 201 21.96 -12.55 -6.12
CA THR A 201 22.93 -12.25 -7.17
C THR A 201 22.89 -10.78 -7.59
N LEU A 202 22.30 -9.91 -6.77
CA LEU A 202 22.42 -8.48 -6.98
C LEU A 202 23.87 -8.02 -6.76
N GLU A 203 24.46 -7.39 -7.77
CA GLU A 203 25.75 -6.71 -7.65
C GLU A 203 25.55 -5.30 -7.09
N GLU A 204 26.52 -4.82 -6.32
CA GLU A 204 26.60 -3.42 -5.89
C GLU A 204 26.53 -2.47 -7.11
N GLY A 205 25.96 -1.29 -6.90
CA GLY A 205 25.68 -0.32 -7.97
C GLY A 205 24.37 -0.57 -8.72
N ARG A 206 23.73 -1.73 -8.53
CA ARG A 206 22.42 -1.99 -9.15
C ARG A 206 21.33 -1.15 -8.52
N LYS A 207 20.51 -0.53 -9.38
CA LYS A 207 19.32 0.23 -8.97
C LYS A 207 18.10 -0.68 -8.83
N VAL A 208 17.28 -0.41 -7.82
CA VAL A 208 15.99 -1.05 -7.58
C VAL A 208 14.93 0.03 -7.37
N LYS A 209 13.67 -0.25 -7.72
CA LYS A 209 12.58 0.69 -7.46
C LYS A 209 11.92 0.35 -6.14
N VAL A 210 11.72 1.36 -5.30
CA VAL A 210 11.16 1.19 -3.96
C VAL A 210 9.91 2.04 -3.80
N ARG A 211 8.88 1.44 -3.22
CA ARG A 211 7.58 2.06 -2.93
C ARG A 211 7.24 1.91 -1.45
N GLY A 212 6.75 2.96 -0.82
CA GLY A 212 6.46 3.02 0.61
C GLY A 212 7.07 4.29 1.23
N PRO A 213 7.26 4.34 2.56
CA PRO A 213 6.99 3.28 3.55
C PRO A 213 5.48 3.02 3.75
N GLU A 214 5.15 1.84 4.29
CA GLU A 214 3.79 1.43 4.69
C GLU A 214 3.80 0.72 6.05
N GLY A 215 2.61 0.59 6.64
CA GLY A 215 2.37 -0.16 7.88
C GLY A 215 2.31 0.71 9.13
N GLN A 216 1.58 0.20 10.12
CA GLN A 216 1.37 0.84 11.44
C GLN A 216 2.03 0.05 12.58
N PHE A 217 2.80 -1.00 12.26
CA PHE A 217 3.55 -1.78 13.26
C PHE A 217 4.80 -1.01 13.69
N VAL A 218 4.62 -0.04 14.59
CA VAL A 218 5.65 0.88 15.08
C VAL A 218 5.73 0.84 16.60
N LEU A 219 6.82 1.37 17.17
CA LEU A 219 6.95 1.50 18.62
C LEU A 219 5.90 2.50 19.15
N HIS A 220 5.17 2.11 20.20
CA HIS A 220 4.24 3.03 20.87
C HIS A 220 5.00 4.20 21.52
N GLN A 221 4.34 5.34 21.62
CA GLN A 221 4.93 6.56 22.18
C GLN A 221 4.67 6.71 23.70
N ASP A 222 3.88 5.81 24.29
CA ASP A 222 3.67 5.77 25.74
C ASP A 222 4.86 5.10 26.44
N TYR A 223 5.85 5.90 26.79
CA TYR A 223 7.07 5.45 27.46
C TYR A 223 6.89 5.01 28.91
N SER A 224 5.69 5.17 29.48
CA SER A 224 5.39 4.61 30.81
C SER A 224 5.18 3.10 30.77
N MET A 225 4.89 2.54 29.59
CA MET A 225 4.71 1.11 29.38
C MET A 225 5.98 0.47 28.81
N PRO A 226 6.42 -0.68 29.35
CA PRO A 226 7.56 -1.40 28.78
C PRO A 226 7.18 -2.04 27.43
N ALA A 227 8.05 -1.88 26.43
CA ALA A 227 7.94 -2.62 25.17
C ALA A 227 8.56 -4.02 25.31
N VAL A 228 7.80 -5.06 24.96
CA VAL A 228 8.28 -6.45 24.92
C VAL A 228 8.33 -6.93 23.48
N PHE A 229 9.51 -7.33 23.01
CA PHE A 229 9.71 -7.84 21.66
C PHE A 229 9.77 -9.37 21.64
N LEU A 230 8.83 -10.01 20.96
CA LEU A 230 8.81 -11.47 20.76
C LEU A 230 9.02 -11.79 19.29
N SER A 231 10.12 -12.48 18.96
CA SER A 231 10.48 -12.81 17.59
C SER A 231 10.86 -14.26 17.38
N GLY A 232 10.57 -14.78 16.18
CA GLY A 232 11.14 -16.01 15.65
C GLY A 232 11.73 -15.78 14.25
N GLY A 233 12.99 -16.17 14.05
CA GLY A 233 13.67 -16.10 12.76
C GLY A 233 13.75 -14.67 12.19
N ILE A 234 13.35 -14.50 10.92
CA ILE A 234 13.45 -13.19 10.24
C ILE A 234 12.46 -12.15 10.76
N GLY A 235 11.47 -12.56 11.57
CA GLY A 235 10.55 -11.63 12.23
C GLY A 235 11.23 -10.65 13.19
N VAL A 236 12.55 -10.76 13.39
CA VAL A 236 13.37 -9.83 14.19
C VAL A 236 13.61 -8.50 13.49
N THR A 237 13.44 -8.41 12.16
CA THR A 237 13.72 -7.20 11.38
C THR A 237 12.97 -5.94 11.83
N PRO A 238 11.66 -5.94 12.15
CA PRO A 238 10.99 -4.77 12.72
C PRO A 238 11.57 -4.38 14.09
N PHE A 239 11.96 -5.36 14.90
CA PHE A 239 12.52 -5.06 16.22
C PHE A 239 13.94 -4.51 16.13
N ARG A 240 14.76 -4.96 15.17
CA ARG A 240 16.09 -4.38 14.94
C ARG A 240 15.98 -2.87 14.69
N THR A 241 15.12 -2.44 13.76
CA THR A 241 14.94 -1.02 13.46
C THR A 241 14.40 -0.25 14.67
N MET A 242 13.40 -0.79 15.39
CA MET A 242 12.84 -0.17 16.60
C MET A 242 13.88 -0.01 17.71
N ILE A 243 14.61 -1.08 18.04
CA ILE A 243 15.65 -1.09 19.08
C ILE A 243 16.80 -0.15 18.72
N LYS A 244 17.24 -0.17 17.45
CA LYS A 244 18.29 0.73 16.97
C LYS A 244 17.85 2.19 17.04
N TYR A 245 16.63 2.50 16.62
CA TYR A 245 16.06 3.84 16.70
C TYR A 245 15.93 4.32 18.15
N ALA A 246 15.39 3.48 19.03
CA ALA A 246 15.26 3.77 20.45
C ALA A 246 16.62 4.04 21.10
N THR A 247 17.61 3.18 20.82
CA THR A 247 19.00 3.37 21.28
C THR A 247 19.59 4.69 20.78
N ASP A 248 19.47 4.98 19.48
CA ASP A 248 20.05 6.18 18.87
C ASP A 248 19.40 7.48 19.36
N LYS A 249 18.10 7.43 19.67
CA LYS A 249 17.33 8.54 20.21
C LYS A 249 17.35 8.62 21.73
N GLN A 250 17.97 7.65 22.41
CA GLN A 250 17.98 7.52 23.87
C GLN A 250 16.56 7.56 24.43
N LEU A 251 15.63 6.84 23.79
CA LEU A 251 14.27 6.74 24.29
C LEU A 251 14.28 6.03 25.65
N PRO A 252 13.41 6.48 26.59
CA PRO A 252 13.26 5.88 27.92
C PRO A 252 12.84 4.40 27.89
#